data_AF-A0A1H6ERI9-F1
#
_entry.id   AF-A0A1H6ERI9-F1
#
_cell.length_a   1.000
_cell.length_b   1.000
_cell.length_c   1.000
_cell.angle_alpha   90.00
_cell.angle_beta   90.00
_cell.angle_gamma   90.00
#
_symmetry.space_group_name_H-M   'P 1'
#
loop_
_entity.id
_entity.type
_entity.pdbx_description
1 polymer ?
#
loop_
_entity_poly.entity_id
_entity_poly.type
_entity_poly.pdbx_seq_one_letter_code
_entity_poly.pdbx_strand_id
1 'polypeptide(L)'
;MNSFAEMEQVARAAGSDDGVATRSRKIGEVEFQAIYQEGDRVYFRVGENGPSVDPYGYVWSPEHVPVDDSNPSVASSFEHIQGPWYRWSDSY
;
A
#
# COMPACT_ATOMS: atom_id res chain seq x y z
N MET A 1 -4.63 -8.84 18.20
CA MET A 1 -4.80 -9.14 16.77
C MET A 1 -3.69 -8.39 16.04
N ASN A 2 -2.85 -9.08 15.27
CA ASN A 2 -1.75 -8.43 14.55
C ASN A 2 -2.24 -8.01 13.16
N SER A 3 -2.67 -6.75 13.02
CA SER A 3 -3.20 -6.22 11.76
C SER A 3 -2.26 -6.48 10.56
N PHE A 4 -0.93 -6.45 10.76
CA PHE A 4 0.05 -6.78 9.72
C PHE A 4 -0.01 -8.23 9.23
N ALA A 5 -0.35 -9.20 10.08
CA ALA A 5 -0.47 -10.60 9.67
C ALA A 5 -1.71 -10.83 8.79
N GLU A 6 -2.81 -10.12 9.08
CA GLU A 6 -4.02 -10.15 8.26
C GLU A 6 -3.79 -9.41 6.93
N MET A 7 -3.12 -8.26 6.97
CA MET A 7 -2.73 -7.52 5.77
C MET A 7 -1.80 -8.35 4.88
N GLU A 8 -0.87 -9.13 5.46
CA GLU A 8 0.04 -9.96 4.68
C GLU A 8 -0.70 -11.09 3.95
N GLN A 9 -1.71 -11.69 4.57
CA GLN A 9 -2.56 -12.66 3.88
C GLN A 9 -3.28 -12.04 2.68
N VAL A 10 -3.77 -10.80 2.83
CA VAL A 10 -4.40 -10.06 1.74
C VAL A 10 -3.37 -9.73 0.65
N ALA A 11 -2.17 -9.28 1.01
CA ALA A 11 -1.12 -8.96 0.04
C ALA A 11 -0.69 -10.18 -0.77
N ARG A 12 -0.49 -11.33 -0.11
CA ARG A 12 -0.17 -12.60 -0.77
C ARG A 12 -1.30 -13.07 -1.69
N ALA A 13 -2.55 -12.85 -1.31
CA ALA A 13 -3.71 -13.19 -2.15
C ALA A 13 -3.84 -12.26 -3.35
N ALA A 14 -3.58 -10.96 -3.17
CA ALA A 14 -3.62 -9.95 -4.24
C ALA A 14 -2.57 -10.25 -5.33
N GLY A 15 -1.37 -10.71 -4.94
CA GLY A 15 -0.33 -11.15 -5.88
C GLY A 15 -0.73 -12.30 -6.81
N SER A 16 -1.85 -12.98 -6.56
CA SER A 16 -2.38 -14.06 -7.39
C SER A 16 -3.60 -13.65 -8.24
N ASP A 17 -4.18 -12.48 -8.00
CA ASP A 17 -5.41 -12.01 -8.66
C ASP A 17 -5.07 -10.76 -9.49
N ASP A 18 -5.00 -10.95 -10.80
CA ASP A 18 -4.60 -9.95 -11.79
C ASP A 18 -5.46 -8.67 -11.66
N GLY A 19 -4.91 -7.65 -10.99
CA GLY A 19 -5.29 -6.24 -11.17
C GLY A 19 -6.59 -5.74 -10.52
N VAL A 20 -7.24 -6.46 -9.61
CA VAL A 20 -8.45 -5.91 -8.96
C VAL A 20 -8.08 -5.00 -7.79
N ALA A 21 -8.05 -3.69 -8.06
CA ALA A 21 -8.17 -2.66 -7.03
C ALA A 21 -9.43 -2.96 -6.20
N THR A 22 -9.23 -3.49 -5.00
CA THR A 22 -10.36 -3.88 -4.16
C THR A 22 -11.02 -2.61 -3.62
N ARG A 23 -12.37 -2.58 -3.62
CA ARG A 23 -13.17 -1.53 -2.96
C ARG A 23 -12.75 -1.38 -1.49
N SER A 24 -13.17 -0.29 -0.84
CA SER A 24 -12.81 -0.04 0.56
C SER A 24 -13.00 -1.29 1.43
N ARG A 25 -11.96 -1.62 2.19
CA ARG A 25 -11.86 -2.86 2.96
C ARG A 25 -11.25 -2.59 4.31
N LYS A 26 -11.93 -3.05 5.36
CA LYS A 26 -11.40 -3.07 6.72
C LYS A 26 -10.54 -4.32 6.94
N ILE A 27 -9.33 -4.13 7.46
CA ILE A 27 -8.44 -5.22 7.89
C ILE A 27 -7.96 -4.88 9.31
N GLY A 28 -8.25 -5.76 10.27
CA GLY A 28 -8.11 -5.44 11.68
C GLY A 28 -8.89 -4.18 12.07
N GLU A 29 -8.17 -3.18 12.59
CA GLU A 29 -8.73 -1.90 13.03
C GLU A 29 -8.67 -0.79 11.97
N VAL A 30 -7.98 -1.02 10.85
CA VAL A 30 -7.74 -0.01 9.81
C VAL A 30 -8.70 -0.22 8.63
N GLU A 31 -9.35 0.85 8.20
CA GLU A 31 -10.10 0.89 6.95
C GLU A 31 -9.20 1.38 5.82
N PHE A 32 -9.03 0.54 4.79
CA PHE A 32 -8.31 0.87 3.58
C PHE A 32 -9.29 1.29 2.50
N GLN A 33 -9.00 2.37 1.81
CA GLN A 33 -9.85 2.86 0.72
C GLN A 33 -9.63 2.07 -0.57
N ALA A 34 -8.39 1.65 -0.79
CA ALA A 34 -8.01 0.84 -1.92
C ALA A 34 -6.86 -0.08 -1.51
N ILE A 35 -6.89 -1.28 -2.07
CA ILE A 35 -5.76 -2.22 -2.02
C ILE A 35 -5.50 -2.64 -3.47
N TYR A 36 -4.29 -2.40 -3.96
CA TYR A 36 -3.93 -2.65 -5.35
C TYR A 36 -2.49 -3.15 -5.45
N GLN A 37 -2.21 -3.94 -6.48
CA GLN A 37 -0.87 -4.40 -6.81
C GLN A 37 -0.30 -3.56 -7.95
N GLU A 38 0.97 -3.20 -7.84
CA GLU A 38 1.76 -2.59 -8.90
C GLU A 38 3.14 -3.23 -8.90
N GLY A 39 3.45 -3.93 -10.00
CA GLY A 39 4.64 -4.77 -10.09
C GLY A 39 4.66 -5.87 -9.00
N ASP A 40 5.77 -5.94 -8.26
CA ASP A 40 5.98 -6.85 -7.13
C ASP A 40 5.43 -6.32 -5.79
N ARG A 41 4.84 -5.12 -5.79
CA ARG A 41 4.40 -4.41 -4.58
C ARG A 41 2.89 -4.42 -4.43
N VAL A 42 2.42 -4.52 -3.19
CA VAL A 42 0.99 -4.36 -2.86
C VAL A 42 0.80 -3.14 -1.97
N TYR A 43 0.02 -2.19 -2.46
CA TYR A 43 -0.28 -0.93 -1.79
C TYR A 43 -1.61 -1.01 -1.06
N PHE A 44 -1.60 -0.55 0.18
CA PHE A 44 -2.76 -0.40 1.07
C PHE A 44 -2.94 1.08 1.34
N ARG A 45 -3.91 1.72 0.69
CA ARG A 45 -4.17 3.15 0.82
C ARG A 45 -5.16 3.44 1.94
N VAL A 46 -4.81 4.34 2.85
CA VAL A 46 -5.63 4.75 4.00
C VAL A 46 -6.34 6.09 3.76
N GLY A 47 -5.65 7.09 3.20
CA GLY A 47 -6.16 8.47 3.05
C GLY A 47 -7.13 8.73 1.88
N GLU A 48 -8.01 9.74 2.05
CA GLU A 48 -9.07 10.15 1.10
C GLU A 48 -8.58 10.50 -0.30
N ASN A 49 -9.41 10.19 -1.32
CA ASN A 49 -9.38 10.83 -2.64
C ASN A 49 -9.95 12.26 -2.54
N GLY A 50 -9.30 13.12 -1.74
CA GLY A 50 -9.56 14.56 -1.73
C GLY A 50 -8.57 15.28 -2.63
N PRO A 51 -8.94 16.37 -3.34
CA PRO A 51 -8.06 17.11 -4.25
C PRO A 51 -6.87 17.83 -3.57
N SER A 52 -6.60 17.56 -2.29
CA SER A 52 -5.55 18.23 -1.51
C SER A 52 -5.00 17.37 -0.37
N VAL A 53 -5.27 16.06 -0.37
CA VAL A 53 -4.70 15.14 0.62
C VAL A 53 -3.78 14.18 -0.11
N ASP A 54 -2.48 14.27 0.19
CA ASP A 54 -1.52 13.34 -0.34
C ASP A 54 -1.87 11.91 0.10
N PRO A 55 -1.96 10.97 -0.83
CA PRO A 55 -2.28 9.59 -0.50
C PRO A 55 -1.15 9.00 0.37
N TYR A 56 -1.55 8.20 1.35
CA TYR A 56 -0.63 7.51 2.23
C TYR A 56 -1.20 6.18 2.69
N GLY A 57 -0.34 5.32 3.20
CA GLY A 57 -0.72 4.07 3.84
C GLY A 57 0.47 3.14 4.02
N TYR A 58 0.30 1.88 3.62
CA TYR A 58 1.34 0.85 3.73
C TYR A 58 1.61 0.20 2.38
N VAL A 59 2.86 -0.20 2.16
CA VAL A 59 3.26 -1.02 1.02
C VAL A 59 3.91 -2.30 1.54
N TRP A 60 3.51 -3.41 0.92
CA TRP A 60 4.14 -4.72 1.09
C TRP A 60 5.05 -4.96 -0.12
N SER A 61 6.34 -5.10 0.15
CA SER A 61 7.39 -5.28 -0.86
C SER A 61 8.35 -6.38 -0.38
N PRO A 62 8.08 -7.65 -0.71
CA PRO A 62 8.84 -8.78 -0.21
C PRO A 62 10.15 -9.02 -0.97
N GLU A 63 10.22 -8.61 -2.24
CA GLU A 63 11.37 -8.90 -3.11
C GLU A 63 12.48 -7.86 -2.92
N HIS A 64 12.12 -6.58 -2.86
CA HIS A 64 13.08 -5.48 -2.80
C HIS A 64 12.61 -4.33 -1.90
N VAL A 65 13.54 -3.44 -1.54
CA VAL A 65 13.21 -2.16 -0.89
C VAL A 65 12.50 -1.28 -1.93
N PRO A 66 11.30 -0.74 -1.63
CA PRO A 66 10.59 0.13 -2.57
C PRO A 66 11.39 1.42 -2.79
N VAL A 67 11.41 1.87 -4.04
CA VAL A 67 12.06 3.13 -4.45
C VAL A 67 11.02 4.07 -5.03
N ASP A 68 11.34 5.35 -5.12
CA ASP A 68 10.53 6.32 -5.84
C ASP A 68 10.71 6.12 -7.35
N ASP A 69 9.78 5.36 -7.94
CA ASP A 69 9.67 5.15 -9.39
C ASP A 69 8.42 5.84 -9.98
N SER A 70 7.86 6.78 -9.23
CA SER A 70 6.68 7.57 -9.61
C SER A 70 6.99 8.61 -10.70
N ASN A 71 5.92 9.14 -11.30
CA ASN A 71 6.00 10.26 -12.26
C ASN A 71 6.71 11.46 -11.62
N PRO A 72 7.58 12.21 -12.31
CA PRO A 72 8.30 13.37 -11.75
C PRO A 72 7.44 14.45 -11.07
N SER A 73 6.13 14.46 -11.31
CA SER A 73 5.17 15.33 -10.61
C SER A 73 4.72 14.79 -9.25
N VAL A 74 5.26 13.66 -8.79
CA VAL A 74 4.92 12.99 -7.52
C VAL A 74 6.21 12.52 -6.87
N ALA A 75 6.43 12.90 -5.61
CA ALA A 75 7.53 12.36 -4.82
C ALA A 75 6.99 11.30 -3.85
N SER A 76 7.33 10.03 -4.08
CA SER A 76 6.93 8.94 -3.18
C SER A 76 8.00 8.69 -2.12
N SER A 77 7.60 8.62 -0.85
CA SER A 77 8.47 8.31 0.28
C SER A 77 8.13 6.97 0.91
N PHE A 78 9.15 6.20 1.30
CA PHE A 78 9.01 4.89 1.92
C PHE A 78 9.80 4.78 3.23
N GLU A 79 9.11 4.51 4.34
CA GLU A 79 9.72 4.30 5.65
C GLU A 79 9.56 2.84 6.08
N HIS A 80 10.67 2.15 6.35
CA HIS A 80 10.63 0.73 6.76
C HIS A 80 9.99 0.57 8.14
N ILE A 81 9.05 -0.37 8.26
CA ILE A 81 8.39 -0.69 9.52
C ILE A 81 8.91 -2.02 10.06
N GLN A 82 8.69 -3.11 9.32
CA GLN A 82 9.09 -4.47 9.72
C GLN A 82 9.03 -5.44 8.55
N GLY A 83 9.98 -6.38 8.46
CA GLY A 83 9.97 -7.40 7.40
C GLY A 83 9.75 -6.77 6.02
N PRO A 84 8.76 -7.24 5.23
CA PRO A 84 8.43 -6.69 3.91
C PRO A 84 7.54 -5.42 3.94
N TRP A 85 7.28 -4.84 5.11
CA TRP A 85 6.36 -3.72 5.29
C TRP A 85 7.06 -2.37 5.39
N TYR A 86 6.53 -1.42 4.63
CA TYR A 86 6.92 -0.01 4.66
C TYR A 86 5.67 0.87 4.77
N ARG A 87 5.81 2.01 5.41
CA ARG A 87 4.86 3.12 5.29
C ARG A 87 5.16 3.85 3.99
N TRP A 88 4.14 4.19 3.23
CA TRP A 88 4.28 5.01 2.03
C TRP A 88 3.43 6.28 2.12
N SER A 89 3.89 7.32 1.46
CA SER A 89 3.14 8.55 1.21
C SER A 89 3.65 9.21 -0.06
N ASP A 90 2.74 9.79 -0.82
CA ASP A 90 3.11 10.64 -1.94
C ASP A 90 3.18 12.11 -1.51
N SER A 91 3.69 12.96 -2.39
CA SER A 91 3.63 14.41 -2.28
C SER A 91 3.54 14.98 -3.69
N TYR A 92 2.46 15.72 -3.99
CA TYR A 92 2.18 16.34 -5.28
C TYR A 92 2.67 17.79 -5.40
#